data_AF-A0A8T6Y3Y2-F1
#
_entry.id   AF-A0A8T6Y3Y2-F1
#
_cell.length_a   1.000
_cell.length_b   1.000
_cell.length_c   1.000
_cell.angle_alpha   90.00
_cell.angle_beta   90.00
_cell.angle_gamma   90.00
#
_symmetry.space_group_name_H-M   'P 1'
#
loop_
_entity.id
_entity.type
_entity.pdbx_description
1 polymer ?
#
loop_
_entity_poly.entity_id
_entity_poly.type
_entity_poly.pdbx_seq_one_letter_code
_entity_poly.pdbx_strand_id
1 'polypeptide(L)'
;MERKILVFVCLLVIALMVASTVPVGAKKPPKDPPDGGSDPTGTIYYTYHEDGTHNVYTMNADGSSKTKQNEWPGEYYSMSRSEHGGKWWFIGFDSVTGSYPDGQPRYEIFATSDDGQTSVQLTDDADMAYTRLSIPPTWGLSDDTVTWSAVIWG
;
A
#
# COMPACT_ATOMS: atom_id res chain seq x y z
N MET A 1 47.93 36.83 -39.54
CA MET A 1 48.16 36.88 -38.08
C MET A 1 47.59 35.60 -37.50
N GLU A 2 48.35 34.91 -36.67
CA GLU A 2 48.21 33.49 -36.33
C GLU A 2 47.65 33.29 -34.90
N ARG A 3 47.02 32.10 -34.64
CA ARG A 3 46.86 31.35 -33.35
C ARG A 3 45.52 31.49 -32.58
N LYS A 4 44.94 30.46 -31.93
CA LYS A 4 45.25 29.02 -31.68
C LYS A 4 43.95 28.30 -31.22
N ILE A 5 43.94 26.97 -31.36
CA ILE A 5 42.86 26.00 -31.06
C ILE A 5 42.71 25.70 -29.55
N LEU A 6 41.50 25.37 -29.08
CA LEU A 6 41.32 24.41 -27.99
C LEU A 6 40.11 23.49 -28.25
N VAL A 7 40.37 22.19 -28.28
CA VAL A 7 39.38 21.10 -28.38
C VAL A 7 39.25 20.49 -26.99
N PHE A 8 38.03 20.30 -26.51
CA PHE A 8 37.72 19.39 -25.40
C PHE A 8 36.83 18.27 -25.94
N VAL A 9 37.41 17.08 -26.06
CA VAL A 9 36.68 15.82 -26.22
C VAL A 9 36.86 15.06 -24.91
N CYS A 10 35.76 14.73 -24.24
CA CYS A 10 35.73 13.61 -23.32
C CYS A 10 34.34 12.95 -23.37
N LEU A 11 34.34 11.71 -23.87
CA LEU A 11 33.22 10.79 -24.03
C LEU A 11 32.60 10.41 -22.67
N LEU A 12 31.27 10.34 -22.58
CA LEU A 12 30.57 9.24 -21.88
C LEU A 12 29.06 9.21 -22.20
N VAL A 13 28.73 8.28 -23.10
CA VAL A 13 27.56 7.39 -23.16
C VAL A 13 26.16 8.00 -23.27
N ILE A 14 25.59 7.71 -24.44
CA ILE A 14 24.18 7.79 -24.84
C ILE A 14 23.34 6.83 -24.00
N ALA A 15 22.30 7.36 -23.34
CA ALA A 15 20.98 6.75 -23.29
C ALA A 15 19.97 7.84 -22.89
N LEU A 16 19.32 8.45 -23.89
CA LEU A 16 18.04 9.12 -23.66
C LEU A 16 17.08 8.02 -23.16
N MET A 17 16.83 7.97 -21.85
CA MET A 17 15.70 7.21 -21.36
C MET A 17 14.45 7.83 -21.96
N VAL A 18 13.67 7.00 -22.65
CA VAL A 18 12.31 7.32 -23.07
C VAL A 18 11.58 7.78 -21.82
N ALA A 19 11.31 9.08 -21.71
CA ALA A 19 10.41 9.58 -20.68
C ALA A 19 9.05 8.96 -20.99
N SER A 20 8.73 7.92 -20.22
CA SER A 20 7.45 7.24 -20.19
C SER A 20 6.34 8.29 -20.18
N THR A 21 5.49 8.28 -21.20
CA THR A 21 4.27 9.08 -21.24
C THR A 21 3.33 8.55 -20.16
N VAL A 22 3.53 8.99 -18.91
CA VAL A 22 2.53 8.83 -17.86
C VAL A 22 1.33 9.67 -18.29
N PRO A 23 0.09 9.16 -18.26
CA PRO A 23 -1.07 9.99 -18.55
C PRO A 23 -1.16 11.11 -17.50
N VAL A 24 -0.72 12.30 -17.90
CA VAL A 24 -0.97 13.58 -17.25
C VAL A 24 -2.48 13.74 -17.16
N GLY A 25 -3.07 13.56 -15.98
CA GLY A 25 -4.52 13.68 -15.87
C GLY A 25 -5.14 13.49 -14.49
N ALA A 26 -4.46 12.87 -13.52
CA ALA A 26 -4.94 12.94 -12.14
C ALA A 26 -4.76 14.37 -11.63
N LYS A 27 -5.86 15.09 -11.42
CA LYS A 27 -5.83 16.45 -10.85
C LYS A 27 -5.13 16.39 -9.49
N LYS A 28 -4.19 17.31 -9.25
CA LYS A 28 -3.56 17.52 -7.93
C LYS A 28 -4.67 17.56 -6.86
N PRO A 29 -4.49 16.91 -5.68
CA PRO A 29 -5.38 17.11 -4.55
C PRO A 29 -5.57 18.61 -4.28
N PRO A 30 -6.79 19.10 -3.99
CA PRO A 30 -7.05 20.52 -3.80
C PRO A 30 -6.25 21.16 -2.65
N LYS A 31 -5.74 20.34 -1.73
CA LYS A 31 -4.90 20.73 -0.59
C LYS A 31 -4.01 19.54 -0.23
N ASP A 32 -2.74 19.82 0.05
CA ASP A 32 -1.82 18.80 0.56
C ASP A 32 -2.30 18.35 1.96
N PRO A 33 -2.20 17.06 2.33
CA PRO A 33 -2.48 16.63 3.70
C PRO A 33 -1.57 17.41 4.66
N PRO A 34 -2.06 17.86 5.84
CA PRO A 34 -1.16 18.38 6.85
C PRO A 34 -0.17 17.28 7.19
N ASP A 35 1.12 17.61 7.14
CA ASP A 35 2.29 16.75 7.33
C ASP A 35 1.99 15.76 8.46
N GLY A 36 1.56 14.56 8.07
CA GLY A 36 0.90 13.62 8.97
C GLY A 36 1.94 12.95 9.84
N GLY A 37 2.26 13.57 10.98
CA GLY A 37 2.93 12.96 12.13
C GLY A 37 4.25 12.22 11.84
N SER A 38 5.37 12.80 12.30
CA SER A 38 6.72 12.20 12.42
C SER A 38 7.37 11.49 11.23
N ASP A 39 6.67 11.20 10.14
CA ASP A 39 7.28 10.70 8.89
C ASP A 39 7.97 11.86 8.16
N PRO A 40 9.31 11.88 8.06
CA PRO A 40 10.03 12.95 7.39
C PRO A 40 9.85 12.95 5.86
N THR A 41 9.14 11.97 5.28
CA THR A 41 9.07 11.78 3.82
C THR A 41 7.79 12.31 3.15
N GLY A 42 6.69 12.47 3.89
CA GLY A 42 5.41 12.87 3.30
C GLY A 42 4.86 11.82 2.34
N THR A 43 5.07 10.53 2.62
CA THR A 43 4.60 9.43 1.78
C THR A 43 3.11 9.17 2.05
N ILE A 44 2.30 9.18 1.00
CA ILE A 44 0.89 8.78 1.05
C ILE A 44 0.79 7.34 0.56
N TYR A 45 0.25 6.47 1.41
CA TYR A 45 -0.19 5.14 1.04
C TYR A 45 -1.66 5.16 0.63
N TYR A 46 -2.00 4.46 -0.44
CA TYR A 46 -3.38 4.31 -0.88
C TYR A 46 -3.60 2.97 -1.57
N THR A 47 -4.82 2.45 -1.48
CA THR A 47 -5.23 1.23 -2.17
C THR A 47 -5.86 1.57 -3.53
N TYR A 48 -5.51 0.82 -4.56
CA TYR A 48 -6.12 0.91 -5.87
C TYR A 48 -6.56 -0.48 -6.35
N HIS A 49 -7.81 -0.59 -6.79
CA HIS A 49 -8.36 -1.84 -7.32
C HIS A 49 -8.02 -1.94 -8.80
N GLU A 50 -7.17 -2.90 -9.14
CA GLU A 50 -6.86 -3.27 -10.53
C GLU A 50 -7.29 -4.70 -10.73
N ASP A 51 -8.13 -4.94 -11.74
CA ASP A 51 -8.51 -6.27 -12.20
C ASP A 51 -9.01 -7.24 -11.10
N GLY A 52 -9.66 -6.68 -10.08
CA GLY A 52 -10.27 -7.45 -8.98
C GLY A 52 -9.37 -7.62 -7.74
N THR A 53 -8.14 -7.12 -7.75
CA THR A 53 -7.20 -7.21 -6.61
C THR A 53 -6.93 -5.82 -6.02
N HIS A 54 -6.86 -5.73 -4.69
CA HIS A 54 -6.46 -4.53 -3.98
C HIS A 54 -4.93 -4.43 -3.99
N ASN A 55 -4.40 -3.43 -4.69
CA ASN A 55 -2.96 -3.17 -4.73
C ASN A 55 -2.65 -1.96 -3.85
N VAL A 56 -1.55 -2.02 -3.11
CA VAL A 56 -1.06 -0.87 -2.33
C VAL A 56 -0.10 -0.05 -3.18
N TYR A 57 -0.28 1.26 -3.13
CA TYR A 57 0.50 2.24 -3.85
C TYR A 57 1.04 3.29 -2.88
N THR A 58 2.19 3.86 -3.24
CA THR A 58 2.78 5.02 -2.55
C THR A 58 2.88 6.21 -3.49
N MET A 59 2.78 7.41 -2.96
CA MET A 59 3.07 8.65 -3.68
C MET A 59 3.60 9.72 -2.72
N ASN A 60 4.24 10.75 -3.26
CA ASN A 60 4.58 11.94 -2.50
C ASN A 60 3.32 12.70 -2.07
N ALA A 61 3.41 13.53 -1.03
CA ALA A 61 2.30 14.35 -0.53
C ALA A 61 1.65 15.25 -1.60
N ASP A 62 2.43 15.67 -2.60
CA ASP A 62 1.97 16.48 -3.74
C ASP A 62 1.29 15.67 -4.86
N GLY A 63 1.23 14.34 -4.70
CA GLY A 63 0.65 13.38 -5.64
C GLY A 63 1.60 12.88 -6.75
N SER A 64 2.88 13.26 -6.72
CA SER A 64 3.92 12.79 -7.65
C SER A 64 4.50 11.43 -7.23
N SER A 65 5.34 10.83 -8.07
CA SER A 65 6.07 9.57 -7.78
C SER A 65 5.20 8.37 -7.38
N LYS A 66 4.03 8.25 -8.01
CA LYS A 66 3.12 7.11 -7.80
C LYS A 66 3.82 5.81 -8.16
N THR A 67 3.96 4.93 -7.17
CA THR A 67 4.65 3.64 -7.33
C THR A 67 3.76 2.52 -6.78
N LYS A 68 3.59 1.46 -7.57
CA LYS A 68 2.93 0.23 -7.13
C LYS A 68 3.88 -0.51 -6.19
N GLN A 69 3.40 -0.89 -5.03
CA GLN A 69 4.14 -1.78 -4.14
C GLN A 69 3.88 -3.21 -4.58
N ASN A 70 4.94 -3.96 -4.91
CA ASN A 70 4.83 -5.36 -5.31
C ASN A 70 4.70 -6.24 -4.06
N GLU A 71 4.03 -7.39 -4.19
CA GLU A 71 3.95 -8.44 -3.15
C GLU A 71 3.30 -8.00 -1.83
N TRP A 72 2.04 -7.57 -1.91
CA TRP A 72 1.23 -7.25 -0.73
C TRP A 72 0.19 -8.35 -0.47
N PRO A 73 0.20 -9.01 0.70
CA PRO A 73 -0.70 -10.12 1.01
C PRO A 73 -2.07 -9.63 1.45
N GLY A 74 -3.12 -10.05 0.72
CA GLY A 74 -4.50 -9.85 1.12
C GLY A 74 -5.27 -8.71 0.42
N GLU A 75 -6.37 -8.31 1.04
CA GLU A 75 -7.34 -7.35 0.53
C GLU A 75 -7.91 -6.43 1.63
N TYR A 76 -8.50 -5.30 1.21
CA TYR A 76 -9.19 -4.35 2.09
C TYR A 76 -8.34 -3.75 3.22
N TYR A 77 -7.22 -3.13 2.85
CA TYR A 77 -6.26 -2.64 3.84
C TYR A 77 -6.67 -1.35 4.55
N SER A 78 -6.46 -1.30 5.87
CA SER A 78 -6.51 -0.10 6.70
C SER A 78 -5.15 0.14 7.36
N MET A 79 -4.55 1.31 7.12
CA MET A 79 -3.26 1.70 7.72
C MET A 79 -3.46 2.21 9.15
N SER A 80 -2.48 1.93 10.02
CA SER A 80 -2.42 2.44 11.39
C SER A 80 -2.28 3.97 11.41
N ARG A 81 -2.71 4.59 12.49
CA ARG A 81 -2.62 6.05 12.70
C ARG A 81 -1.32 6.45 13.37
N SER A 82 -0.60 5.49 13.91
CA SER A 82 0.69 5.65 14.56
C SER A 82 1.60 4.45 14.30
N GLU A 83 2.88 4.63 14.64
CA GLU A 83 3.86 3.56 14.57
C GLU A 83 3.74 2.59 15.75
N HIS A 84 3.78 1.29 15.44
CA HIS A 84 3.84 0.21 16.43
C HIS A 84 5.20 -0.48 16.31
N GLY A 85 6.08 -0.27 17.30
CA GLY A 85 7.44 -0.81 17.27
C GLY A 85 8.33 -0.17 16.20
N GLY A 86 8.07 1.09 15.82
CA GLY A 86 8.84 1.83 14.81
C GLY A 86 8.47 1.48 13.36
N LYS A 87 7.28 0.90 13.14
CA LYS A 87 6.73 0.58 11.83
C LYS A 87 5.28 1.02 11.74
N TRP A 88 4.86 1.43 10.55
CA TRP A 88 3.45 1.56 10.21
C TRP A 88 2.89 0.20 9.81
N TRP A 89 1.61 -0.03 10.07
CA TRP A 89 0.98 -1.34 9.85
C TRP A 89 -0.33 -1.23 9.08
N PHE A 90 -0.54 -2.16 8.17
CA PHE A 90 -1.78 -2.33 7.43
C PHE A 90 -2.50 -3.56 7.95
N ILE A 91 -3.79 -3.44 8.24
CA ILE A 91 -4.64 -4.59 8.53
C ILE A 91 -5.55 -4.89 7.35
N GLY A 92 -5.70 -6.15 7.02
CA GLY A 92 -6.52 -6.61 5.89
C GLY A 92 -6.87 -8.08 6.02
N PHE A 93 -7.62 -8.60 5.06
CA PHE A 93 -7.93 -10.03 4.98
C PHE A 93 -6.91 -10.74 4.09
N ASP A 94 -6.37 -11.86 4.53
CA ASP A 94 -5.57 -12.75 3.68
C ASP A 94 -6.09 -14.18 3.76
N SER A 95 -5.88 -14.94 2.68
CA SER A 95 -6.32 -16.32 2.58
C SER A 95 -5.48 -17.22 3.48
N VAL A 96 -6.14 -18.15 4.17
CA VAL A 96 -5.48 -19.20 4.96
C VAL A 96 -5.87 -20.57 4.42
N THR A 97 -5.15 -21.61 4.85
CA THR A 97 -5.48 -22.98 4.46
C THR A 97 -6.88 -23.35 4.96
N GLY A 98 -7.72 -23.85 4.06
CA GLY A 98 -9.06 -24.32 4.36
C GLY A 98 -10.14 -23.60 3.56
N SER A 99 -11.38 -23.95 3.84
CA SER A 99 -12.55 -23.36 3.20
C SER A 99 -13.69 -23.27 4.22
N TYR A 100 -14.53 -22.26 4.06
CA TYR A 100 -15.78 -22.15 4.81
C TYR A 100 -16.77 -23.26 4.39
N PRO A 101 -17.83 -23.51 5.18
CA PRO A 101 -18.88 -24.49 4.84
C PRO A 101 -19.53 -24.33 3.45
N ASP A 102 -19.55 -23.12 2.89
CA ASP A 102 -20.06 -22.83 1.55
C ASP A 102 -19.05 -23.09 0.41
N GLY A 103 -17.85 -23.57 0.75
CA GLY A 103 -16.78 -23.89 -0.18
C GLY A 103 -15.91 -22.70 -0.61
N GLN A 104 -16.16 -21.49 -0.10
CA GLN A 104 -15.28 -20.34 -0.36
C GLN A 104 -13.95 -20.48 0.40
N PRO A 105 -12.84 -19.93 -0.12
CA PRO A 105 -11.58 -19.88 0.61
C PRO A 105 -11.75 -19.23 1.98
N ARG A 106 -11.06 -19.76 2.98
CA ARG A 106 -11.03 -19.15 4.31
C ARG A 106 -10.10 -17.94 4.29
N TYR A 107 -10.52 -16.87 4.95
CA TYR A 107 -9.76 -15.64 5.11
C TYR A 107 -9.62 -15.32 6.59
N GLU A 108 -8.52 -14.69 6.97
CA GLU A 108 -8.27 -14.22 8.33
C GLU A 108 -7.73 -12.79 8.31
N ILE A 109 -7.79 -12.10 9.44
CA ILE A 109 -7.23 -10.75 9.55
C ILE A 109 -5.73 -10.88 9.77
N PHE A 110 -4.96 -10.16 8.97
CA PHE A 110 -3.52 -10.02 9.10
C PHE A 110 -3.15 -8.57 9.33
N ALA A 111 -2.07 -8.34 10.08
CA ALA A 111 -1.34 -7.09 10.15
C ALA A 111 -0.02 -7.23 9.40
N THR A 112 0.22 -6.38 8.40
CA THR A 112 1.43 -6.38 7.56
C THR A 112 2.15 -5.04 7.70
N SER A 113 3.47 -5.08 7.88
CA SER A 113 4.29 -3.86 7.97
C SER A 113 4.28 -3.06 6.68
N ASP A 114 4.52 -1.77 6.78
CA ASP A 114 4.59 -0.81 5.67
C ASP A 114 5.64 -1.10 4.60
N ASP A 115 6.68 -1.87 4.94
CA ASP A 115 7.67 -2.41 4.02
C ASP A 115 7.27 -3.77 3.39
N GLY A 116 6.12 -4.32 3.78
CA GLY A 116 5.60 -5.62 3.33
C GLY A 116 6.41 -6.82 3.83
N GLN A 117 7.46 -6.64 4.63
CA GLN A 117 8.39 -7.71 4.99
C GLN A 117 7.92 -8.56 6.18
N THR A 118 7.01 -8.05 6.99
CA THR A 118 6.49 -8.74 8.18
C THR A 118 4.97 -8.81 8.09
N SER A 119 4.40 -10.00 8.30
CA SER A 119 2.96 -10.18 8.40
C SER A 119 2.61 -11.10 9.58
N VAL A 120 1.57 -10.74 10.32
CA VAL A 120 1.11 -11.43 11.54
C VAL A 120 -0.39 -11.69 11.44
N GLN A 121 -0.79 -12.94 11.61
CA GLN A 121 -2.20 -13.34 11.68
C GLN A 121 -2.80 -12.91 13.03
N LEU A 122 -3.88 -12.13 13.00
CA LEU A 122 -4.57 -11.61 14.18
C LEU A 122 -5.78 -12.46 14.61
N THR A 123 -6.38 -13.20 13.68
CA THR A 123 -7.54 -14.08 13.94
C THR A 123 -7.30 -15.48 13.38
N ASP A 124 -7.85 -16.49 14.04
CA ASP A 124 -7.83 -17.88 13.56
C ASP A 124 -9.12 -18.57 14.04
N ASP A 125 -10.25 -18.22 13.42
CA ASP A 125 -11.56 -18.79 13.72
C ASP A 125 -12.26 -19.30 12.46
N ALA A 126 -12.41 -20.62 12.35
CA ALA A 126 -12.97 -21.27 11.17
C ALA A 126 -14.48 -21.05 11.02
N ASP A 127 -15.18 -20.65 12.09
CA ASP A 127 -16.62 -20.42 12.07
C ASP A 127 -16.93 -18.97 11.65
N MET A 128 -15.94 -18.08 11.67
CA MET A 128 -16.03 -16.69 11.24
C MET A 128 -15.79 -16.53 9.73
N ALA A 129 -16.86 -16.47 8.96
CA ALA A 129 -16.79 -16.24 7.53
C ALA A 129 -16.82 -14.76 7.13
N TYR A 130 -15.75 -14.33 6.46
CA TYR A 130 -15.72 -13.06 5.76
C TYR A 130 -16.43 -13.16 4.41
N THR A 131 -17.38 -12.27 4.21
CA THR A 131 -18.16 -12.17 2.97
C THR A 131 -18.13 -10.75 2.45
N ARG A 132 -18.57 -10.52 1.21
CA ARG A 132 -18.70 -9.15 0.64
C ARG A 132 -19.58 -8.18 1.45
N LEU A 133 -20.37 -8.69 2.40
CA LEU A 133 -21.21 -7.87 3.29
C LEU A 133 -20.48 -7.51 4.59
N SER A 134 -19.29 -8.06 4.82
CA SER A 134 -18.46 -7.80 5.98
C SER A 134 -17.81 -6.42 5.87
N ILE A 135 -17.79 -5.68 6.96
CA ILE A 135 -16.98 -4.49 7.13
C ILE A 135 -15.51 -4.94 7.27
N PRO A 136 -14.60 -4.45 6.40
CA PRO A 136 -13.17 -4.73 6.52
C PRO A 136 -12.58 -4.32 7.87
N PRO A 137 -11.47 -4.93 8.30
CA PRO A 137 -10.80 -4.55 9.53
C PRO A 137 -10.32 -3.10 9.43
N THR A 138 -10.61 -2.32 10.47
CA THR A 138 -10.11 -0.95 10.59
C THR A 138 -9.58 -0.70 12.00
N TRP A 139 -8.48 0.06 12.07
CA TRP A 139 -7.91 0.49 13.33
C TRP A 139 -8.87 1.43 14.06
N GLY A 140 -8.97 1.23 15.37
CA GLY A 140 -9.62 2.16 16.29
C GLY A 140 -8.91 3.52 16.29
N LEU A 141 -9.54 4.53 16.91
CA LEU A 141 -9.01 5.89 16.91
C LEU A 141 -7.59 6.01 17.49
N SER A 142 -7.26 5.13 18.43
CA SER A 142 -6.00 5.05 19.17
C SER A 142 -5.10 3.88 18.73
N ASP A 143 -5.46 3.16 17.66
CA ASP A 143 -4.81 1.91 17.21
C ASP A 143 -4.69 0.79 18.26
N ASP A 144 -5.33 0.91 19.43
CA ASP A 144 -5.36 -0.10 20.49
C ASP A 144 -6.41 -1.19 20.27
N THR A 145 -7.24 -1.00 19.25
CA THR A 145 -8.35 -1.88 18.90
C THR A 145 -8.46 -2.01 17.39
N VAL A 146 -9.01 -3.14 16.94
CA VAL A 146 -9.39 -3.38 15.54
C VAL A 146 -10.89 -3.68 15.50
N THR A 147 -11.61 -3.00 14.62
CA THR A 147 -13.04 -3.23 14.39
C THR A 147 -13.25 -3.92 13.05
N TRP A 148 -14.08 -4.96 13.02
CA TRP A 148 -14.42 -5.73 11.83
C TRP A 148 -15.80 -6.38 12.03
N SER A 149 -16.35 -7.01 10.99
CA SER A 149 -17.54 -7.87 11.13
C SER A 149 -17.36 -9.15 10.32
N ALA A 150 -17.95 -10.26 10.76
CA ALA A 150 -18.03 -11.49 9.99
C ALA A 150 -19.44 -12.10 10.10
N VAL A 151 -19.73 -13.06 9.24
CA VAL A 151 -20.86 -13.97 9.38
C VAL A 151 -20.37 -15.17 10.18
N ILE A 152 -21.13 -15.61 11.17
CA ILE A 152 -20.80 -16.81 11.95
C ILE A 152 -21.70 -17.95 11.46
N TRP A 153 -21.10 -19.09 11.14
CA TRP A 153 -21.84 -20.31 10.89
C TRP A 153 -22.32 -20.90 12.23
N GLY A 154 -23.59 -21.33 12.28
CA GLY A 154 -24.20 -21.94 13.46
C GLY A 154 -24.24 -23.45 13.41
#